data_AF-A0A2P8GVG2-F1
#
_entry.id   AF-A0A2P8GVG2-F1
#
_cell.length_a   1.000
_cell.length_b   1.000
_cell.length_c   1.000
_cell.angle_alpha   90.00
_cell.angle_beta   90.00
_cell.angle_gamma   90.00
#
_symmetry.space_group_name_H-M   'P 1'
#
loop_
_entity.id
_entity.type
_entity.pdbx_description
1 polymer ?
#
loop_
_entity_poly.entity_id
_entity_poly.type
_entity_poly.pdbx_seq_one_letter_code
_entity_poly.pdbx_strand_id
1 'polypeptide(L)'
;MTRDVFDDLLDRSAPASRPPAADDLDAMIAEARQPAPHGFRPRILVASGLAAVIAFGGVGVAAATDGFSWAPWAQDPIGAVHFTMTNGLDCELRWSEYTGGDDPEFVSEVNSVLEDWYRSTDVVAEVEPSVPGKLDALGPIELQPGETLDTLPPGEAENRAWALEWSAWDLAISDAEWRELERHGIRPGDARLAGTERNGQIQCFDENRDPFVPGAGS
;
A
#
# COMPACT_ATOMS: atom_id res chain seq x y z
N MET A 1 21.89 -31.84 -20.87
CA MET A 1 21.86 -30.39 -20.56
C MET A 1 23.26 -30.01 -20.12
N THR A 2 23.86 -29.04 -20.79
CA THR A 2 25.20 -28.56 -20.47
C THR A 2 25.03 -27.53 -19.36
N ARG A 3 25.58 -27.80 -18.17
CA ARG A 3 25.62 -26.82 -17.07
C ARG A 3 26.30 -25.55 -17.56
N ASP A 4 25.67 -24.42 -17.32
CA ASP A 4 26.25 -23.13 -17.68
C ASP A 4 26.91 -22.45 -16.47
N VAL A 5 27.59 -21.33 -16.74
CA VAL A 5 28.35 -20.59 -15.73
C VAL A 5 27.43 -19.95 -14.68
N PHE A 6 26.16 -19.73 -15.01
CA PHE A 6 25.17 -19.18 -14.09
C PHE A 6 24.72 -20.23 -13.06
N ASP A 7 24.51 -21.47 -13.48
CA ASP A 7 24.20 -22.58 -12.58
C ASP A 7 25.31 -22.75 -11.51
N ASP A 8 26.58 -22.68 -11.93
CA ASP A 8 27.74 -22.80 -11.03
C ASP A 8 27.88 -21.61 -10.07
N LEU A 9 27.37 -20.41 -10.41
CA LEU A 9 27.37 -19.25 -9.51
C LEU A 9 26.25 -19.34 -8.49
N LEU A 10 25.07 -19.85 -8.88
CA LEU A 10 23.93 -20.08 -7.99
C LEU A 10 24.21 -21.18 -6.96
N ASP A 11 24.84 -22.28 -7.38
CA ASP A 11 25.21 -23.35 -6.45
C ASP A 11 26.26 -22.90 -5.41
N ARG A 12 27.09 -21.91 -5.75
CA ARG A 12 28.10 -21.33 -4.84
C ARG A 12 27.56 -20.24 -3.91
N SER A 13 26.45 -19.59 -4.28
CA SER A 13 25.82 -18.56 -3.45
C SER A 13 24.83 -19.13 -2.43
N ALA A 14 24.46 -20.41 -2.54
CA ALA A 14 23.62 -21.08 -1.56
C ALA A 14 24.35 -21.20 -0.20
N PRO A 15 23.83 -20.57 0.87
CA PRO A 15 24.36 -20.77 2.21
C PRO A 15 24.18 -22.23 2.62
N ALA A 16 25.15 -22.81 3.33
CA ALA A 16 25.03 -24.18 3.80
C ALA A 16 23.79 -24.34 4.70
N SER A 17 22.73 -24.94 4.17
CA SER A 17 21.53 -25.23 4.94
C SER A 17 21.78 -26.43 5.84
N ARG A 18 21.58 -26.23 7.14
CA ARG A 18 21.49 -27.36 8.07
C ARG A 18 20.06 -27.89 8.02
N PRO A 19 19.85 -29.21 7.92
CA PRO A 19 18.51 -29.75 8.07
C PRO A 19 17.97 -29.37 9.45
N PRO A 20 16.66 -29.05 9.55
CA PRO A 20 16.04 -28.75 10.83
C PRO A 20 16.20 -29.95 11.78
N ALA A 21 16.38 -29.66 13.07
CA ALA A 21 16.44 -30.72 14.07
C ALA A 21 15.10 -31.47 14.08
N ALA A 22 15.14 -32.79 14.28
CA ALA A 22 13.93 -33.61 14.31
C ALA A 22 12.92 -33.11 15.37
N ASP A 23 13.45 -32.60 16.48
CA ASP A 23 12.65 -32.03 17.58
C ASP A 23 11.86 -30.77 17.16
N ASP A 24 12.40 -29.95 16.24
CA ASP A 24 11.70 -28.76 15.73
C ASP A 24 10.54 -29.16 14.81
N LEU A 25 10.73 -30.19 13.99
CA LEU A 25 9.67 -30.72 13.13
C LEU A 25 8.54 -31.36 13.96
N ASP A 26 8.89 -32.10 15.01
CA ASP A 26 7.92 -32.71 15.90
C ASP A 26 7.12 -31.66 16.70
N ALA A 27 7.77 -30.57 17.12
CA ALA A 27 7.10 -29.44 17.77
C ALA A 27 6.09 -28.75 16.83
N MET A 28 6.47 -28.50 15.57
CA MET A 28 5.57 -27.90 14.58
C MET A 28 4.36 -28.78 14.29
N ILE A 29 4.56 -30.10 14.18
CA ILE A 29 3.47 -31.06 13.96
C ILE A 29 2.55 -31.15 15.19
N ALA A 30 3.10 -31.04 16.41
CA ALA A 30 2.32 -31.04 17.64
C ALA A 30 1.46 -29.78 17.79
N GLU A 31 1.99 -28.60 17.45
CA GLU A 31 1.27 -27.33 17.43
C GLU A 31 0.09 -27.38 16.44
N ALA A 32 0.33 -27.87 15.22
CA ALA A 32 -0.67 -27.95 14.16
C ALA A 32 -1.84 -28.91 14.48
N ARG A 33 -1.65 -29.82 15.45
CA ARG A 33 -2.67 -30.80 15.85
C ARG A 33 -3.55 -30.31 17.00
N GLN A 34 -3.31 -29.12 17.56
CA GLN A 34 -4.16 -28.60 18.63
C GLN A 34 -5.45 -28.00 18.05
N PRO A 35 -6.64 -28.53 18.41
CA PRO A 35 -7.90 -27.93 17.99
C PRO A 35 -8.17 -26.62 18.75
N ALA A 36 -8.47 -25.55 18.02
CA ALA A 36 -8.79 -24.24 18.59
C ALA A 36 -10.11 -24.28 19.41
N PRO A 37 -10.12 -23.81 20.67
CA PRO A 37 -11.33 -23.80 21.49
C PRO A 37 -12.32 -22.73 21.00
N HIS A 38 -13.58 -23.11 20.77
CA HIS A 38 -14.68 -22.19 20.51
C HIS A 38 -15.23 -21.64 21.83
N GLY A 39 -14.90 -20.38 22.15
CA GLY A 39 -15.34 -19.69 23.37
C GLY A 39 -16.39 -18.59 23.10
N PHE A 40 -17.55 -18.75 23.75
CA PHE A 40 -18.63 -17.76 23.88
C PHE A 40 -18.13 -16.45 24.52
N ARG A 41 -18.48 -15.28 23.97
CA ARG A 41 -18.03 -13.96 24.46
C ARG A 41 -19.09 -13.26 25.33
N PRO A 42 -18.69 -12.69 26.48
CA PRO A 42 -19.14 -11.37 26.87
C PRO A 42 -17.96 -10.39 27.02
N ARG A 43 -18.29 -9.12 26.73
CA ARG A 43 -17.39 -7.99 26.56
C ARG A 43 -16.56 -7.65 27.81
N ILE A 44 -15.35 -7.14 27.52
CA ILE A 44 -14.38 -6.36 28.32
C ILE A 44 -13.04 -7.11 28.45
N LEU A 45 -12.01 -6.59 27.78
CA LEU A 45 -10.67 -6.28 28.32
C LEU A 45 -9.62 -6.18 27.21
N VAL A 46 -8.81 -5.13 27.34
CA VAL A 46 -7.37 -5.09 27.04
C VAL A 46 -6.74 -6.48 27.23
N ALA A 47 -6.13 -7.03 26.18
CA ALA A 47 -4.86 -7.77 26.26
C ALA A 47 -4.52 -8.42 24.91
N SER A 48 -3.29 -8.16 24.47
CA SER A 48 -2.37 -9.10 23.81
C SER A 48 -2.86 -9.95 22.62
N GLY A 49 -2.34 -9.60 21.45
CA GLY A 49 -1.56 -10.53 20.63
C GLY A 49 -2.33 -11.41 19.64
N LEU A 50 -2.01 -11.24 18.36
CA LEU A 50 -1.51 -12.37 17.58
C LEU A 50 -0.71 -11.85 16.38
N ALA A 51 0.46 -12.48 16.19
CA ALA A 51 1.48 -12.09 15.22
C ALA A 51 1.00 -12.29 13.78
N ALA A 52 1.06 -11.24 12.98
CA ALA A 52 1.16 -11.38 11.54
C ALA A 52 2.61 -11.79 11.22
N VAL A 53 2.74 -12.94 10.58
CA VAL A 53 4.02 -13.52 10.16
C VAL A 53 4.65 -12.60 9.12
N ILE A 54 5.64 -11.84 9.53
CA ILE A 54 6.54 -11.10 8.62
C ILE A 54 7.47 -12.14 8.00
N ALA A 55 7.20 -12.49 6.75
CA ALA A 55 8.12 -13.26 5.93
C ALA A 55 9.11 -12.34 5.19
N PHE A 56 9.78 -11.42 5.91
CA PHE A 56 11.02 -10.76 5.49
C PHE A 56 11.81 -10.38 6.75
N GLY A 57 12.98 -10.98 6.94
CA GLY A 57 13.77 -10.81 8.16
C GLY A 57 14.20 -9.37 8.42
N GLY A 58 14.11 -8.91 9.66
CA GLY A 58 14.69 -7.64 10.08
C GLY A 58 14.11 -7.11 11.38
N VAL A 59 14.93 -7.11 12.43
CA VAL A 59 14.69 -6.58 13.79
C VAL A 59 13.94 -5.23 13.76
N GLY A 60 12.78 -5.16 14.41
CA GLY A 60 12.00 -3.93 14.54
C GLY A 60 12.65 -2.95 15.52
N VAL A 61 13.24 -1.89 14.99
CA VAL A 61 13.58 -0.70 15.78
C VAL A 61 12.36 0.22 15.73
N ALA A 62 11.78 0.52 16.90
CA ALA A 62 10.71 1.50 17.01
C ALA A 62 11.28 2.90 16.74
N ALA A 63 11.17 3.38 15.50
CA ALA A 63 11.34 4.79 15.19
C ALA A 63 10.13 5.54 15.75
N ALA A 64 10.37 6.50 16.64
CA ALA A 64 9.34 7.41 17.14
C ALA A 64 8.99 8.41 16.02
N THR A 65 7.90 8.16 15.29
CA THR A 65 7.45 8.97 14.14
C THR A 65 6.13 9.67 14.46
N ASP A 66 6.15 10.74 15.26
CA ASP A 66 4.92 11.51 15.50
C ASP A 66 4.39 12.21 14.21
N GLY A 67 5.20 12.30 13.14
CA GLY A 67 4.81 12.85 11.84
C GLY A 67 4.52 11.83 10.72
N PHE A 68 4.76 10.54 10.95
CA PHE A 68 4.62 9.48 9.93
C PHE A 68 3.70 8.35 10.42
N SER A 69 2.70 8.71 11.22
CA SER A 69 1.68 7.76 11.65
C SER A 69 0.53 7.73 10.65
N TRP A 70 0.04 6.52 10.38
CA TRP A 70 -1.24 6.36 9.69
C TRP A 70 -2.34 7.01 10.51
N ALA A 71 -3.19 7.79 9.83
CA ALA A 71 -4.40 8.31 10.44
C ALA A 71 -5.22 7.17 11.05
N PRO A 72 -6.07 7.41 12.07
CA PRO A 72 -6.82 6.33 12.71
C PRO A 72 -7.62 5.44 11.74
N TRP A 73 -8.20 6.03 10.68
CA TRP A 73 -8.92 5.28 9.64
C TRP A 73 -7.99 4.43 8.79
N ALA A 74 -6.74 4.85 8.59
CA ALA A 74 -5.77 4.16 7.74
C ALA A 74 -5.15 2.94 8.43
N GLN A 75 -5.44 2.70 9.72
CA GLN A 75 -5.05 1.48 10.41
C GLN A 75 -5.85 0.25 9.97
N ASP A 76 -7.06 0.48 9.43
CA ASP A 76 -7.97 -0.55 8.90
C ASP A 76 -8.61 -0.02 7.60
N PRO A 77 -7.82 0.09 6.51
CA PRO A 77 -8.28 0.68 5.27
C PRO A 77 -9.19 -0.29 4.51
N ILE A 78 -10.06 0.24 3.64
CA ILE A 78 -10.84 -0.59 2.70
C ILE A 78 -9.94 -1.23 1.63
N GLY A 79 -8.83 -0.56 1.32
CA GLY A 79 -7.85 -0.99 0.34
C GLY A 79 -6.48 -0.39 0.64
N ALA A 80 -5.44 -1.18 0.40
CA ALA A 80 -4.05 -0.76 0.49
C ALA A 80 -3.29 -1.28 -0.74
N VAL A 81 -2.53 -0.41 -1.39
CA VAL A 81 -1.76 -0.71 -2.60
C VAL A 81 -0.31 -0.36 -2.36
N HIS A 82 0.57 -1.35 -2.51
CA HIS A 82 2.00 -1.19 -2.44
C HIS A 82 2.60 -1.10 -3.83
N PHE A 83 3.40 -0.07 -4.12
CA PHE A 83 4.04 0.10 -5.41
C PHE A 83 5.39 0.78 -5.27
N THR A 84 6.26 0.61 -6.26
CA THR A 84 7.56 1.28 -6.31
C THR A 84 7.51 2.37 -7.38
N MET A 85 7.84 3.59 -7.00
CA MET A 85 7.98 4.71 -7.91
C MET A 85 9.24 4.58 -8.79
N THR A 86 9.30 5.30 -9.89
CA THR A 86 10.43 5.28 -10.84
C THR A 86 11.76 5.72 -10.23
N ASN A 87 11.71 6.52 -9.17
CA ASN A 87 12.86 6.95 -8.39
C ASN A 87 13.32 5.90 -7.35
N GLY A 88 12.63 4.76 -7.23
CA GLY A 88 12.93 3.69 -6.30
C GLY A 88 12.30 3.82 -4.92
N LEU A 89 11.43 4.83 -4.68
CA LEU A 89 10.67 4.90 -3.44
C LEU A 89 9.63 3.78 -3.38
N ASP A 90 9.60 3.04 -2.28
CA ASP A 90 8.56 2.06 -1.98
C ASP A 90 7.42 2.75 -1.25
N CYS A 91 6.25 2.79 -1.89
CA CYS A 91 5.07 3.48 -1.43
C CYS A 91 3.96 2.53 -1.05
N GLU A 92 3.17 2.93 -0.06
CA GLU A 92 1.89 2.35 0.29
C GLU A 92 0.82 3.45 0.24
N LEU A 93 -0.21 3.24 -0.55
CA LEU A 93 -1.38 4.11 -0.61
C LEU A 93 -2.57 3.37 0.01
N ARG A 94 -3.25 4.01 0.95
CA ARG A 94 -4.41 3.48 1.67
C ARG A 94 -5.61 4.36 1.45
N TRP A 95 -6.79 3.76 1.44
CA TRP A 95 -8.05 4.49 1.37
C TRP A 95 -9.00 4.09 2.49
N SER A 96 -9.80 5.05 2.93
CA SER A 96 -10.94 4.78 3.79
C SER A 96 -12.11 4.23 2.99
N GLU A 97 -13.06 3.64 3.70
CA GLU A 97 -14.43 3.50 3.21
C GLU A 97 -15.04 4.88 2.90
N TYR A 98 -16.06 4.90 2.04
CA TYR A 98 -16.97 6.04 1.95
C TYR A 98 -17.81 6.13 3.23
N THR A 99 -17.94 7.35 3.76
CA THR A 99 -18.74 7.65 4.95
C THR A 99 -19.69 8.82 4.69
N GLY A 100 -20.70 9.00 5.53
CA GLY A 100 -21.70 10.08 5.35
C GLY A 100 -22.73 9.75 4.27
N GLY A 101 -23.24 10.80 3.63
CA GLY A 101 -24.29 10.70 2.60
C GLY A 101 -25.71 10.49 3.13
N ASP A 102 -26.68 10.69 2.23
CA ASP A 102 -28.12 10.57 2.53
C ASP A 102 -28.67 9.14 2.32
N ASP A 103 -27.89 8.25 1.71
CA ASP A 103 -28.27 6.86 1.41
C ASP A 103 -27.23 5.86 1.97
N PRO A 104 -27.33 5.49 3.27
CA PRO A 104 -26.35 4.61 3.91
C PRO A 104 -26.32 3.18 3.36
N GLU A 105 -27.44 2.69 2.82
CA GLU A 105 -27.52 1.35 2.21
C GLU A 105 -26.71 1.32 0.91
N PHE A 106 -26.87 2.36 0.08
CA PHE A 106 -26.08 2.50 -1.13
C PHE A 106 -24.58 2.72 -0.84
N VAL A 107 -24.23 3.51 0.18
CA VAL A 107 -22.83 3.67 0.60
C VAL A 107 -22.23 2.33 1.06
N SER A 108 -23.00 1.52 1.78
CA SER A 108 -22.56 0.18 2.17
C SER A 108 -22.36 -0.75 0.96
N GLU A 109 -23.19 -0.63 -0.08
CA GLU A 109 -23.03 -1.37 -1.34
C GLU A 109 -21.73 -0.96 -2.05
N VAL A 110 -21.48 0.34 -2.20
CA VAL A 110 -20.26 0.90 -2.79
C VAL A 110 -19.02 0.37 -2.08
N ASN A 111 -19.02 0.41 -0.74
CA ASN A 111 -17.91 -0.09 0.06
C ASN A 111 -17.73 -1.61 -0.12
N SER A 112 -18.80 -2.40 -0.14
CA SER A 112 -18.69 -3.84 -0.37
C SER A 112 -18.07 -4.17 -1.73
N VAL A 113 -18.42 -3.42 -2.79
CA VAL A 113 -17.86 -3.59 -4.13
C VAL A 113 -16.35 -3.30 -4.13
N LEU A 114 -15.94 -2.18 -3.52
CA LEU A 114 -14.53 -1.81 -3.47
C LEU A 114 -13.70 -2.76 -2.62
N GLU A 115 -14.22 -3.20 -1.46
CA GLU A 115 -13.56 -4.18 -0.61
C GLU A 115 -13.33 -5.51 -1.35
N ASP A 116 -14.36 -6.00 -2.05
CA ASP A 116 -14.26 -7.22 -2.86
C ASP A 116 -13.24 -7.06 -3.99
N TRP A 117 -13.20 -5.91 -4.65
CA TRP A 117 -12.23 -5.61 -5.70
C TRP A 117 -10.79 -5.59 -5.18
N TYR A 118 -10.51 -4.84 -4.11
CA TYR A 118 -9.20 -4.80 -3.47
C TYR A 118 -8.72 -6.18 -3.00
N ARG A 119 -9.64 -7.03 -2.53
CA ARG A 119 -9.32 -8.38 -2.05
C ARG A 119 -8.99 -9.36 -3.19
N SER A 120 -9.59 -9.16 -4.36
CA SER A 120 -9.56 -10.15 -5.46
C SER A 120 -8.71 -9.74 -6.66
N THR A 121 -8.23 -8.50 -6.69
CA THR A 121 -7.52 -7.92 -7.83
C THR A 121 -6.06 -7.63 -7.48
N ASP A 122 -5.16 -7.96 -8.40
CA ASP A 122 -3.81 -7.39 -8.40
C ASP A 122 -3.89 -5.95 -8.91
N VAL A 123 -4.19 -5.02 -8.00
CA VAL A 123 -4.43 -3.62 -8.33
C VAL A 123 -3.21 -3.00 -8.99
N VAL A 124 -2.00 -3.31 -8.51
CA VAL A 124 -0.74 -2.78 -9.08
C VAL A 124 -0.62 -3.20 -10.53
N ALA A 125 -0.75 -4.50 -10.82
CA ALA A 125 -0.65 -5.00 -12.19
C ALA A 125 -1.75 -4.44 -13.12
N GLU A 126 -2.94 -4.14 -12.58
CA GLU A 126 -4.02 -3.49 -13.34
C GLU A 126 -3.70 -2.02 -13.68
N VAL A 127 -3.19 -1.25 -12.72
CA VAL A 127 -3.09 0.21 -12.84
C VAL A 127 -1.76 0.70 -13.39
N GLU A 128 -0.65 0.00 -13.12
CA GLU A 128 0.71 0.37 -13.52
C GLU A 128 0.82 0.73 -15.02
N PRO A 129 0.20 -0.02 -15.96
CA PRO A 129 0.26 0.32 -17.39
C PRO A 129 -0.35 1.69 -17.74
N SER A 130 -1.22 2.23 -16.89
CA SER A 130 -1.89 3.52 -17.10
C SER A 130 -1.19 4.71 -16.43
N VAL A 131 -0.28 4.46 -15.49
CA VAL A 131 0.43 5.50 -14.72
C VAL A 131 1.20 6.47 -15.63
N PRO A 132 1.95 6.03 -16.67
CA PRO A 132 2.62 6.97 -17.58
C PRO A 132 1.66 7.94 -18.26
N GLY A 133 0.49 7.46 -18.68
CA GLY A 133 -0.54 8.31 -19.28
C GLY A 133 -1.16 9.31 -18.29
N LYS A 134 -1.24 8.96 -17.00
CA LYS A 134 -1.66 9.88 -15.93
C LYS A 134 -0.60 10.94 -15.66
N LEU A 135 0.67 10.55 -15.64
CA LEU A 135 1.78 11.48 -15.46
C LEU A 135 1.85 12.49 -16.62
N ASP A 136 1.70 12.03 -17.85
CA ASP A 136 1.64 12.89 -19.04
C ASP A 136 0.47 13.89 -18.97
N ALA A 137 -0.68 13.46 -18.43
CA ALA A 137 -1.87 14.31 -18.29
C ALA A 137 -1.73 15.38 -17.20
N LEU A 138 -0.98 15.10 -16.13
CA LEU A 138 -0.63 16.09 -15.10
C LEU A 138 0.32 17.17 -15.63
N GLY A 139 1.12 16.82 -16.64
CA GLY A 139 2.02 17.75 -17.31
C GLY A 139 3.31 18.00 -16.52
N PRO A 140 4.10 19.01 -16.93
CA PRO A 140 5.38 19.30 -16.31
C PRO A 140 5.22 19.97 -14.94
N ILE A 141 6.32 20.01 -14.17
CA ILE A 141 6.41 20.77 -12.91
C ILE A 141 5.93 22.20 -13.14
N GLU A 142 4.92 22.61 -12.37
CA GLU A 142 4.45 23.98 -12.36
C GLU A 142 5.48 24.88 -11.65
N LEU A 143 5.84 25.96 -12.34
CA LEU A 143 6.79 26.97 -11.86
C LEU A 143 6.06 28.29 -11.68
N GLN A 144 6.34 28.98 -10.57
CA GLN A 144 5.81 30.31 -10.35
C GLN A 144 6.47 31.34 -11.31
N PRO A 145 5.81 32.48 -11.57
CA PRO A 145 6.41 33.54 -12.38
C PRO A 145 7.79 33.97 -11.86
N GLY A 146 8.83 33.80 -12.69
CA GLY A 146 10.22 34.12 -12.34
C GLY A 146 11.02 32.96 -11.73
N GLU A 147 10.39 31.81 -11.51
CA GLU A 147 11.03 30.56 -11.09
C GLU A 147 11.51 29.79 -12.33
N THR A 148 12.73 29.24 -12.25
CA THR A 148 13.26 28.21 -13.14
C THR A 148 13.67 27.00 -12.30
N LEU A 149 13.82 25.83 -12.93
CA LEU A 149 14.33 24.63 -12.25
C LEU A 149 15.68 24.89 -11.56
N ASP A 150 16.54 25.72 -12.16
CA ASP A 150 17.85 26.07 -11.60
C ASP A 150 17.79 27.03 -10.41
N THR A 151 16.67 27.72 -10.21
CA THR A 151 16.48 28.67 -9.10
C THR A 151 15.75 28.05 -7.91
N LEU A 152 15.27 26.82 -8.06
CA LEU A 152 14.61 26.09 -6.98
C LEU A 152 15.58 25.81 -5.82
N PRO A 153 15.10 25.76 -4.57
CA PRO A 153 15.86 25.20 -3.47
C PRO A 153 16.39 23.79 -3.83
N PRO A 154 17.56 23.39 -3.31
CA PRO A 154 18.08 22.04 -3.53
C PRO A 154 17.03 20.97 -3.17
N GLY A 155 16.82 19.99 -4.04
CA GLY A 155 15.85 18.90 -3.84
C GLY A 155 14.39 19.26 -4.14
N GLU A 156 14.03 20.53 -4.32
CA GLU A 156 12.64 20.93 -4.56
C GLU A 156 12.12 20.44 -5.92
N ALA A 157 12.95 20.45 -6.96
CA ALA A 157 12.58 19.93 -8.27
C ALA A 157 12.24 18.43 -8.22
N GLU A 158 13.02 17.67 -7.45
CA GLU A 158 12.83 16.24 -7.23
C GLU A 158 11.55 15.99 -6.42
N ASN A 159 11.35 16.73 -5.32
CA ASN A 159 10.12 16.65 -4.52
C ASN A 159 8.86 16.89 -5.36
N ARG A 160 8.89 17.91 -6.23
CA ARG A 160 7.76 18.20 -7.14
C ARG A 160 7.56 17.10 -8.18
N ALA A 161 8.64 16.55 -8.75
CA ALA A 161 8.54 15.41 -9.67
C ALA A 161 7.94 14.18 -9.00
N TRP A 162 8.33 13.89 -7.76
CA TRP A 162 7.80 12.77 -6.99
C TRP A 162 6.33 12.99 -6.62
N ALA A 163 5.94 14.21 -6.27
CA ALA A 163 4.54 14.55 -6.03
C ALA A 163 3.66 14.35 -7.28
N LEU A 164 4.18 14.63 -8.48
CA LEU A 164 3.49 14.35 -9.74
C LEU A 164 3.32 12.85 -9.98
N GLU A 165 4.38 12.07 -9.77
CA GLU A 165 4.30 10.61 -9.93
C GLU A 165 3.36 9.97 -8.91
N TRP A 166 3.40 10.39 -7.64
CA TRP A 166 2.39 9.98 -6.66
C TRP A 166 0.97 10.32 -7.16
N SER A 167 0.74 11.56 -7.58
CA SER A 167 -0.57 11.97 -8.11
C SER A 167 -1.02 11.11 -9.30
N ALA A 168 -0.08 10.66 -10.14
CA ALA A 168 -0.37 9.76 -11.25
C ALA A 168 -0.85 8.38 -10.79
N TRP A 169 -0.24 7.80 -9.74
CA TRP A 169 -0.70 6.56 -9.12
C TRP A 169 -2.09 6.69 -8.49
N ASP A 170 -2.33 7.76 -7.72
CA ASP A 170 -3.63 8.02 -7.10
C ASP A 170 -4.74 8.14 -8.15
N LEU A 171 -4.48 8.86 -9.25
CA LEU A 171 -5.41 8.97 -10.38
C LEU A 171 -5.62 7.64 -11.10
N ALA A 172 -4.57 6.83 -11.28
CA ALA A 172 -4.68 5.53 -11.95
C ALA A 172 -5.55 4.56 -11.15
N ILE A 173 -5.41 4.56 -9.82
CA ILE A 173 -6.18 3.71 -8.92
C ILE A 173 -7.62 4.21 -8.80
N SER A 174 -7.83 5.52 -8.62
CA SER A 174 -9.17 6.12 -8.62
C SER A 174 -9.94 5.79 -9.90
N ASP A 175 -9.28 5.85 -11.06
CA ASP A 175 -9.87 5.44 -12.34
C ASP A 175 -10.26 3.96 -12.35
N ALA A 176 -9.45 3.08 -11.75
CA ALA A 176 -9.73 1.65 -11.68
C ALA A 176 -10.90 1.33 -10.76
N GLU A 177 -10.96 1.97 -9.60
CA GLU A 177 -12.10 1.91 -8.68
C GLU A 177 -13.39 2.34 -9.38
N TRP A 178 -13.37 3.46 -10.09
CA TRP A 178 -14.55 3.93 -10.84
C TRP A 178 -14.95 2.96 -11.95
N ARG A 179 -13.99 2.39 -12.69
CA ARG A 179 -14.31 1.34 -13.67
C ARG A 179 -14.96 0.13 -13.03
N GLU A 180 -14.52 -0.26 -11.84
CA GLU A 180 -15.13 -1.35 -11.11
C GLU A 180 -16.54 -0.98 -10.67
N LEU A 181 -16.73 0.16 -10.00
CA LEU A 181 -18.04 0.66 -9.59
C LEU A 181 -19.01 0.76 -10.79
N GLU A 182 -18.54 1.21 -11.95
CA GLU A 182 -19.33 1.28 -13.17
C GLU A 182 -19.79 -0.09 -13.67
N ARG A 183 -18.99 -1.16 -13.51
CA ARG A 183 -19.40 -2.54 -13.81
C ARG A 183 -20.55 -3.01 -12.93
N HIS A 184 -20.67 -2.45 -11.72
CA HIS A 184 -21.79 -2.68 -10.80
C HIS A 184 -22.92 -1.63 -10.96
N GLY A 185 -22.86 -0.78 -11.98
CA GLY A 185 -23.90 0.20 -12.29
C GLY A 185 -23.83 1.50 -11.47
N ILE A 186 -22.78 1.68 -10.68
CA ILE A 186 -22.51 2.88 -9.88
C ILE A 186 -21.66 3.83 -10.71
N ARG A 187 -22.16 5.03 -11.02
CA ARG A 187 -21.48 5.97 -11.92
C ARG A 187 -20.89 7.17 -11.19
N PRO A 188 -19.83 7.79 -11.73
CA PRO A 188 -19.38 9.09 -11.27
C PRO A 188 -20.53 10.10 -11.24
N GLY A 189 -20.69 10.79 -10.11
CA GLY A 189 -21.76 11.78 -9.91
C GLY A 189 -23.14 11.20 -9.60
N ASP A 190 -23.24 9.92 -9.22
CA ASP A 190 -24.49 9.38 -8.66
C ASP A 190 -24.95 10.24 -7.48
N ALA A 191 -26.18 10.76 -7.55
CA ALA A 191 -26.72 11.66 -6.53
C ALA A 191 -26.79 11.00 -5.14
N ARG A 192 -26.80 9.67 -5.06
CA ARG A 192 -26.78 8.93 -3.79
C ARG A 192 -25.42 8.98 -3.09
N LEU A 193 -24.34 9.31 -3.82
CA LEU A 193 -23.03 9.62 -3.22
C LEU A 193 -22.92 11.07 -2.75
N ALA A 194 -23.95 11.91 -2.95
CA ALA A 194 -23.89 13.29 -2.51
C ALA A 194 -23.71 13.38 -0.98
N GLY A 195 -22.74 14.18 -0.54
CA GLY A 195 -22.41 14.34 0.88
C GLY A 195 -21.63 13.17 1.48
N THR A 196 -21.17 12.22 0.66
CA THR A 196 -20.21 11.20 1.11
C THR A 196 -18.79 11.74 1.10
N GLU A 197 -17.97 11.24 2.01
CA GLU A 197 -16.56 11.56 2.14
C GLU A 197 -15.72 10.29 2.08
N ARG A 198 -14.54 10.40 1.49
CA ARG A 198 -13.54 9.35 1.44
C ARG A 198 -12.15 9.96 1.55
N ASN A 199 -11.26 9.28 2.23
CA ASN A 199 -9.90 9.74 2.48
C ASN A 199 -8.89 8.80 1.83
N GLY A 200 -7.81 9.38 1.31
CA GLY A 200 -6.61 8.66 0.88
C GLY A 200 -5.41 9.14 1.68
N GLN A 201 -4.47 8.26 1.98
CA GLN A 201 -3.19 8.60 2.61
C GLN A 201 -2.10 7.74 2.01
N ILE A 202 -0.99 8.37 1.65
CA ILE A 202 0.21 7.68 1.18
C ILE A 202 1.31 7.74 2.24
N GLN A 203 2.15 6.74 2.23
CA GLN A 203 3.46 6.76 2.85
C GLN A 203 4.48 6.16 1.88
N CYS A 204 5.62 6.82 1.69
CA CYS A 204 6.70 6.33 0.86
C CYS A 204 7.99 6.24 1.66
N PHE A 205 8.84 5.28 1.32
CA PHE A 205 10.09 4.99 1.99
C PHE A 205 11.22 4.81 0.98
N ASP A 206 12.44 5.15 1.38
CA ASP A 206 13.64 4.86 0.59
C ASP A 206 14.16 3.42 0.82
N GLU A 207 15.28 3.09 0.17
CA GLU A 207 15.94 1.78 0.31
C GLU A 207 16.36 1.44 1.76
N ASN A 208 16.54 2.45 2.61
CA ASN A 208 16.91 2.29 4.02
C ASN A 208 15.68 2.20 4.94
N ARG A 209 14.47 2.31 4.36
CA ARG A 209 13.18 2.44 5.04
C ARG A 209 13.03 3.75 5.82
N ASP A 210 13.74 4.79 5.41
CA ASP A 210 13.52 6.12 5.94
C ASP A 210 12.31 6.76 5.24
N PRO A 211 11.40 7.39 6.01
CA PRO A 211 10.18 7.96 5.44
C PRO A 211 10.50 9.14 4.53
N PHE A 212 9.93 9.13 3.32
CA PHE A 212 9.93 10.30 2.47
C PHE A 212 8.94 11.34 3.01
N VAL A 213 9.46 12.52 3.36
CA VAL A 213 8.66 13.66 3.80
C VAL A 213 8.77 14.76 2.75
N PRO A 214 7.68 15.07 2.01
CA PRO A 214 7.66 16.19 1.08
C PRO A 214 8.11 17.47 1.79
N GLY A 215 9.17 18.11 1.30
CA GLY A 215 9.72 19.35 1.86
C GLY A 215 10.68 19.19 3.05
N ALA A 216 11.05 17.97 3.46
CA ALA A 216 12.16 17.75 4.41
C ALA A 216 13.52 17.85 3.70
N GLY A 217 13.78 19.02 3.12
CA GLY A 217 14.96 19.31 2.32
C GLY A 217 15.32 20.80 2.41
N SER A 218 15.32 21.38 3.61
CA SER A 218 16.07 22.59 3.98
C SER A 218 16.09 22.81 5.48
#